data_AF-A0A8J3SR34-F1
#
_entry.id   AF-A0A8J3SR34-F1
#
_cell.length_a   1.000
_cell.length_b   1.000
_cell.length_c   1.000
_cell.angle_alpha   90.00
_cell.angle_beta   90.00
_cell.angle_gamma   90.00
#
_symmetry.space_group_name_H-M   'P 1'
#
loop_
_entity.id
_entity.type
_entity.pdbx_description
1 polymer ?
#
loop_
_entity_poly.entity_id
_entity_poly.type
_entity_poly.pdbx_seq_one_letter_code
_entity_poly.pdbx_strand_id
1 'polypeptide(L)' 'MLIYGERHLRSALTEYAAHYNGHRPHQSRAQRPPDHDEQAVVPPLEGRVERRRVLGGLINEYHRAA' A
#
# COMPACT_ATOMS: atom_id res chain seq x y z
N MET A 1 7.75 -1.09 15.03
CA MET A 1 6.68 -2.04 15.43
C MET A 1 7.33 -3.27 16.04
N LEU A 2 6.85 -3.76 17.17
CA LEU A 2 7.33 -4.99 17.81
C LEU A 2 6.28 -6.10 17.65
N ILE A 3 6.71 -7.33 17.42
CA ILE A 3 5.82 -8.49 17.30
C ILE A 3 5.73 -9.18 18.66
N TYR A 4 4.52 -9.23 19.24
CA TYR A 4 4.28 -9.72 20.60
C TYR A 4 3.84 -11.18 20.65
N GLY A 5 3.64 -11.82 19.50
CA GLY A 5 3.19 -13.21 19.39
C GLY A 5 2.59 -13.51 18.02
N GLU A 6 2.20 -14.77 17.81
CA GLU A 6 1.74 -15.26 16.51
C GLU A 6 0.52 -14.51 15.97
N ARG A 7 -0.49 -14.25 16.81
CA ARG A 7 -1.68 -13.50 16.38
C ARG A 7 -1.32 -12.10 15.89
N HIS A 8 -0.39 -11.44 16.58
CA HIS A 8 0.10 -10.12 16.18
C HIS A 8 0.88 -10.21 14.87
N LEU A 9 1.76 -11.21 14.74
CA LEU A 9 2.51 -11.46 13.51
C LEU A 9 1.58 -11.68 12.30
N ARG A 10 0.55 -12.51 12.46
CA ARG A 10 -0.42 -12.78 11.39
C ARG A 10 -1.12 -11.49 10.94
N SER A 11 -1.59 -10.67 11.87
CA SER A 11 -2.21 -9.38 11.54
C SER A 11 -1.24 -8.46 10.80
N ALA A 12 0.02 -8.38 11.25
CA ALA A 12 1.05 -7.57 10.61
C ALA A 12 1.34 -8.04 9.18
N LEU A 13 1.49 -9.35 8.99
CA LEU A 13 1.77 -9.93 7.68
C LEU A 13 0.59 -9.77 6.71
N THR A 14 -0.65 -9.88 7.19
CA THR A 14 -1.85 -9.64 6.37
C THR A 14 -1.91 -8.18 5.91
N GLU A 15 -1.70 -7.23 6.83
CA GLU A 15 -1.68 -5.80 6.48
C GLU A 15 -0.51 -5.47 5.53
N TYR A 16 0.66 -6.09 5.76
CA TYR A 16 1.82 -5.94 4.89
C TYR A 16 1.54 -6.47 3.47
N ALA A 17 1.01 -7.68 3.35
CA ALA A 17 0.71 -8.29 2.07
C ALA A 17 -0.33 -7.47 1.29
N ALA A 18 -1.39 -7.00 1.96
CA ALA A 18 -2.40 -6.14 1.34
C ALA A 18 -1.80 -4.82 0.83
N HIS A 19 -0.94 -4.17 1.64
CA HIS A 19 -0.24 -2.96 1.22
C HIS A 19 0.71 -3.23 0.04
N TYR A 20 1.53 -4.28 0.13
CA TYR A 20 2.51 -4.63 -0.89
C TYR A 20 1.87 -5.01 -2.22
N ASN A 21 0.76 -5.75 -2.20
CA ASN A 21 0.08 -6.19 -3.41
C ASN A 21 -0.76 -5.09 -4.04
N GLY A 22 -1.37 -4.19 -3.24
CA GLY A 22 -2.28 -3.16 -3.75
C GLY A 22 -1.68 -1.76 -3.97
N HIS A 23 -0.62 -1.39 -3.24
CA HIS A 23 -0.14 0.00 -3.16
C HIS A 23 1.35 0.18 -3.42
N ARG A 24 2.03 -0.86 -3.93
CA ARG A 24 3.49 -1.00 -3.83
C ARG A 24 4.27 0.28 -4.19
N PRO A 25 5.03 0.85 -3.23
CA PRO A 25 5.85 2.02 -3.50
C PRO A 25 7.20 1.58 -4.08
N HIS A 26 7.43 2.00 -5.32
CA HIS A 26 8.71 2.06 -6.05
C HIS A 26 9.28 0.76 -6.66
N GLN A 27 9.47 0.83 -8.00
CA GLN A 27 10.33 -0.01 -8.87
C GLN A 27 9.87 -1.42 -9.33
N SER A 28 8.58 -1.66 -9.53
CA SER A 28 8.12 -2.72 -10.45
C SER A 28 7.97 -2.18 -11.88
N ARG A 29 7.68 -3.05 -12.86
CA ARG A 29 7.45 -2.70 -14.28
C ARG A 29 6.46 -1.52 -14.38
N ALA A 30 6.98 -0.34 -14.73
CA ALA A 30 6.22 0.92 -14.81
C ALA A 30 5.55 1.43 -13.51
N GLN A 31 6.11 1.12 -12.33
CA GLN A 31 5.60 1.55 -11.02
C GLN A 31 4.20 0.98 -10.65
N ARG A 32 3.84 -0.19 -11.17
CA ARG A 32 2.52 -0.80 -10.97
C ARG A 32 2.55 -1.90 -9.89
N PRO A 33 1.60 -1.91 -8.93
CA PRO A 33 1.49 -3.01 -7.98
C PRO A 33 1.23 -4.36 -8.68
N PRO A 34 1.56 -5.51 -8.06
CA PRO A 34 1.30 -6.83 -8.63
C PRO A 34 -0.17 -7.07 -9.00
N ASP A 35 -1.11 -6.57 -8.19
CA ASP A 35 -2.56 -6.73 -8.42
C ASP A 35 -3.13 -5.64 -9.34
N HIS A 36 -2.27 -4.91 -10.06
CA HIS A 36 -2.72 -3.85 -10.94
C HIS A 36 -3.46 -4.41 -12.17
N ASP A 37 -4.69 -3.97 -12.37
CA ASP A 37 -5.45 -4.22 -13.59
C ASP A 37 -4.81 -3.45 -14.76
N GLU A 38 -4.25 -4.17 -15.73
CA GLU A 38 -3.61 -3.59 -16.91
C GLU A 38 -4.56 -2.76 -17.78
N GLN A 39 -5.88 -2.97 -17.65
CA GLN A 39 -6.91 -2.26 -18.40
C GLN A 39 -7.40 -0.99 -17.70
N ALA A 40 -7.01 -0.77 -16.43
CA ALA A 40 -7.35 0.44 -15.71
C ALA A 40 -6.56 1.63 -16.27
N VAL A 41 -7.22 2.47 -17.06
CA VAL A 41 -6.70 3.80 -17.41
C VAL A 41 -6.57 4.58 -16.12
N VAL A 42 -5.33 4.81 -15.65
CA VAL A 42 -5.09 5.69 -14.52
C VAL A 42 -5.33 7.12 -15.03
N PRO A 43 -6.41 7.81 -14.61
CA PRO A 43 -6.60 9.19 -15.00
C PRO A 43 -5.43 10.05 -14.46
N PRO A 44 -5.19 11.24 -15.04
CA PRO A 44 -4.23 12.18 -14.47
C PRO A 44 -4.47 12.33 -12.96
N LEU A 45 -3.42 12.16 -12.16
CA LEU A 45 -3.47 12.24 -10.70
C LEU A 45 -3.74 13.69 -10.27
N GLU A 46 -5.00 14.09 -10.31
CA GLU A 46 -5.50 15.36 -9.76
C GLU A 46 -5.87 15.20 -8.27
N GLY A 47 -6.11 16.31 -7.57
CA GLY A 47 -6.53 16.27 -6.17
C GLY A 47 -5.38 16.33 -5.14
N ARG A 48 -5.74 16.49 -3.86
CA ARG A 48 -4.77 16.62 -2.75
C ARG A 48 -4.09 15.28 -2.45
N VAL A 49 -2.78 15.29 -2.21
CA VAL A 49 -2.08 14.11 -1.69
C VAL A 49 -2.42 13.94 -0.22
N GLU A 50 -2.97 12.77 0.12
CA GLU A 50 -3.26 12.36 1.49
C GLU A 50 -2.32 11.25 1.94
N ARG A 51 -2.02 11.26 3.23
CA ARG A 51 -1.11 10.31 3.87
C ARG A 51 -1.89 9.41 4.82
N ARG A 52 -1.83 8.11 4.57
CA ARG A 52 -2.34 7.08 5.46
C ARG A 52 -1.16 6.33 6.10
N ARG A 53 -1.25 6.06 7.40
CA ARG A 53 -0.25 5.28 8.12
C ARG A 53 -0.74 3.83 8.27
N VAL A 54 0.08 2.88 7.85
CA VAL A 54 -0.20 1.43 7.92
C VAL A 54 0.90 0.72 8.70
N LEU A 55 0.70 -0.55 9.05
CA LEU A 55 1.65 -1.40 9.79
C LEU A 55 2.01 -0.79 11.15
N GLY A 56 0.98 -0.40 11.91
CA GLY A 56 1.15 0.31 13.18
C GLY A 56 1.88 1.65 13.03
N GLY A 57 1.82 2.26 11.84
CA GLY A 57 2.47 3.53 11.52
C GLY A 57 3.93 3.42 11.05
N LEU A 58 4.42 2.20 10.81
CA LEU A 58 5.75 1.99 10.26
C LEU A 58 5.86 2.45 8.80
N ILE A 59 4.77 2.35 8.04
CA ILE A 59 4.74 2.67 6.62
C ILE A 59 3.76 3.82 6.38
N ASN A 60 4.22 4.80 5.60
CA ASN A 60 3.36 5.87 5.08
C ASN A 60 2.96 5.51 3.65
N GLU A 61 1.66 5.41 3.44
CA GLU A 61 1.04 5.24 2.14
C GLU A 61 0.48 6.59 1.69
N TYR A 62 0.67 6.92 0.42
CA TYR A 62 0.23 8.18 -0.16
C TYR A 62 -0.78 7.88 -1.27
N HIS A 63 -1.93 8.54 -1.22
CA HIS A 63 -2.98 8.45 -2.23
C HIS A 63 -3.49 9.85 -2.59
N ARG A 64 -4.21 9.99 -3.69
CA ARG A 64 -4.93 11.23 -4.04
C ARG A 64 -6.37 11.12 -3.55
N ALA A 65 -6.87 12.21 -2.94
CA ALA A 65 -8.29 12.33 -2.64
C ALA A 65 -9.12 12.34 -3.95
N ALA A 66 -10.28 11.70 -3.93
CA ALA A 66 -11.23 11.65 -5.04
C ALA A 66 -11.89 13.01 -5.32
#